data_AF-A0A2T0VFB5-F1
#
_entry.id   AF-A0A2T0VFB5-F1
#
_cell.length_a   1.000
_cell.length_b   1.000
_cell.length_c   1.000
_cell.angle_alpha   90.00
_cell.angle_beta   90.00
_cell.angle_gamma   90.00
#
_symmetry.space_group_name_H-M   'P 1'
#
loop_
_entity.id
_entity.type
_entity.pdbx_description
1 polymer ?
#
loop_
_entity_poly.entity_id
_entity_poly.type
_entity_poly.pdbx_seq_one_letter_code
_entity_poly.pdbx_strand_id
1 'polypeptide(L)'
;MSEAVNVNSAQAETTDAIDWDSLRAVALEAMGKAYVPYSHFPVGVAAIVDDGRVISGCNVENASYGLTLCAECALVSSLHMTGGGRLVAFTCVDGKGGALMPCGRCRQLLFEHSAPGMLLETVSGIRTIDEVIPDAFGPRTLEEYREP
;
A
#
# COMPACT_ATOMS: atom_id res chain seq x y z
N MET A 1 1.96 -33.05 -17.88
CA MET A 1 2.60 -31.85 -18.45
C MET A 1 1.87 -30.67 -17.87
N SER A 2 2.30 -30.19 -16.69
CA SER A 2 1.64 -29.10 -15.97
C SER A 2 2.36 -27.80 -16.27
N GLU A 3 1.59 -26.80 -16.69
CA GLU A 3 2.02 -25.44 -16.98
C GLU A 3 2.56 -24.79 -15.69
N ALA A 4 3.88 -24.68 -15.59
CA ALA A 4 4.50 -23.67 -14.76
C ALA A 4 4.37 -22.35 -15.53
N VAL A 5 3.29 -21.61 -15.29
CA VAL A 5 3.22 -20.20 -15.69
C VAL A 5 4.39 -19.51 -15.00
N ASN A 6 5.33 -19.01 -15.79
CA ASN A 6 6.57 -18.41 -15.32
C ASN A 6 6.24 -17.11 -14.58
N VAL A 7 6.13 -17.18 -13.25
CA VAL A 7 5.72 -16.07 -12.37
C VAL A 7 6.55 -14.81 -12.63
N ASN A 8 7.80 -14.95 -13.04
CA ASN A 8 8.70 -13.84 -13.36
C ASN A 8 8.31 -13.03 -14.62
N SER A 9 7.69 -13.62 -15.63
CA SER A 9 7.33 -12.89 -16.86
C SER A 9 6.03 -12.10 -16.69
N ALA A 10 5.04 -12.66 -16.00
CA ALA A 10 3.78 -11.96 -15.70
C ALA A 10 3.99 -10.76 -14.76
N GLN A 11 4.91 -10.89 -13.80
CA GLN A 11 5.23 -9.84 -12.84
C GLN A 11 5.99 -8.66 -13.49
N ALA A 12 6.85 -8.95 -14.46
CA ALA A 12 7.51 -7.92 -15.28
C ALA A 12 6.49 -7.15 -16.14
N GLU A 13 5.58 -7.85 -16.82
CA GLU A 13 4.52 -7.22 -17.64
C GLU A 13 3.58 -6.33 -16.81
N THR A 14 3.23 -6.73 -15.59
CA THR A 14 2.41 -5.90 -14.68
C THR A 14 3.16 -4.68 -14.13
N THR A 15 4.49 -4.74 -14.01
CA THR A 15 5.28 -3.61 -13.50
C THR A 15 5.41 -2.51 -14.54
N ASP A 16 5.58 -2.88 -15.81
CA ASP A 16 5.64 -1.93 -16.95
C ASP A 16 4.27 -1.31 -17.28
N ALA A 17 3.17 -1.93 -16.84
CA ALA A 17 1.82 -1.44 -17.04
C ALA A 17 1.38 -0.34 -16.04
N ILE A 18 2.04 -0.23 -14.89
CA ILE A 18 1.68 0.75 -13.85
C ILE A 18 2.38 2.08 -14.15
N ASP A 19 1.57 3.13 -14.33
CA ASP A 19 2.08 4.51 -14.37
C ASP A 19 2.41 5.00 -12.95
N TRP A 20 3.61 4.66 -12.49
CA TRP A 20 4.12 5.03 -11.17
C TRP A 20 4.24 6.54 -10.98
N ASP A 21 4.52 7.30 -12.05
CA ASP A 21 4.65 8.75 -11.97
C ASP A 21 3.30 9.41 -11.69
N SER A 22 2.25 9.00 -12.40
CA SER A 22 0.88 9.45 -12.11
C SER A 22 0.42 9.03 -10.71
N LEU A 23 0.73 7.81 -10.28
CA LEU A 23 0.38 7.34 -8.94
C LEU A 23 1.10 8.17 -7.85
N ARG A 24 2.38 8.49 -8.05
CA ARG A 24 3.17 9.33 -7.14
C ARG A 24 2.64 10.76 -7.09
N ALA A 25 2.19 11.32 -8.21
CA ALA A 25 1.55 12.63 -8.23
C ALA A 25 0.32 12.70 -7.32
N VAL A 26 -0.51 11.65 -7.30
CA VAL A 26 -1.67 11.56 -6.39
C VAL A 26 -1.23 11.45 -4.93
N ALA A 27 -0.17 10.68 -4.63
CA ALA A 27 0.38 10.58 -3.29
C ALA A 27 0.93 11.93 -2.79
N LEU A 28 1.61 12.69 -3.65
CA LEU A 28 2.09 14.05 -3.36
C LEU A 28 0.94 15.03 -3.08
N GLU A 29 -0.16 14.94 -3.84
CA GLU A 29 -1.34 15.76 -3.57
C GLU A 29 -1.96 15.44 -2.20
N ALA A 30 -2.05 14.15 -1.86
CA ALA A 30 -2.55 13.71 -0.56
C ALA A 30 -1.63 14.15 0.58
N MET A 31 -0.31 14.01 0.42
CA MET A 31 0.69 14.47 1.39
C MET A 31 0.50 15.95 1.75
N GLY A 32 0.16 16.80 0.77
CA GLY A 32 -0.12 18.22 0.99
C GLY A 32 -1.31 18.52 1.91
N LYS A 33 -2.14 17.51 2.22
CA LYS A 33 -3.32 17.58 3.10
C LYS A 33 -3.06 17.01 4.49
N ALA A 34 -1.84 16.55 4.78
CA ALA A 34 -1.49 15.92 6.05
C ALA A 34 -1.68 16.87 7.25
N TYR A 35 -2.22 16.34 8.35
CA TYR A 35 -2.31 17.05 9.62
C TYR A 35 -1.16 16.60 10.52
N VAL A 36 -0.06 17.36 10.50
CA VAL A 36 1.21 16.99 11.17
C VAL A 36 1.81 18.12 12.03
N PRO A 37 1.04 18.74 12.94
CA PRO A 37 1.55 19.85 13.74
C PRO A 37 2.59 19.42 14.79
N TYR A 38 2.77 18.12 15.05
CA TYR A 38 3.67 17.62 16.09
C TYR A 38 5.00 17.13 15.52
N SER A 39 4.98 16.23 14.53
CA SER A 39 6.23 15.73 13.92
C SER A 39 6.78 16.65 12.83
N HIS A 40 5.92 17.46 12.20
CA HIS A 40 6.23 18.17 10.97
C HIS A 40 6.70 17.25 9.83
N PHE A 41 6.24 15.99 9.85
CA PHE A 41 6.61 14.98 8.86
C PHE A 41 5.36 14.54 8.05
N PRO A 42 5.01 15.27 6.98
CA PRO A 42 3.87 14.93 6.16
C PRO A 42 4.18 13.70 5.31
N VAL A 43 3.19 12.80 5.24
CA VAL A 43 3.25 11.56 4.47
C VAL A 43 1.98 11.46 3.63
N GLY A 44 2.14 11.12 2.36
CA GLY A 44 1.03 10.82 1.46
C GLY A 44 1.20 9.47 0.79
N VAL A 45 0.08 8.84 0.46
CA VAL A 45 0.04 7.54 -0.21
C VAL A 45 -1.00 7.55 -1.31
N ALA A 46 -0.78 6.70 -2.31
CA ALA A 46 -1.78 6.39 -3.32
C ALA A 46 -1.71 4.91 -3.69
N ALA A 47 -2.85 4.34 -4.08
CA ALA A 47 -2.93 2.96 -4.53
C ALA A 47 -3.94 2.81 -5.67
N ILE A 48 -3.66 1.85 -6.55
CA ILE A 48 -4.58 1.35 -7.57
C ILE A 48 -5.35 0.17 -6.97
N VAL A 49 -6.66 0.17 -7.12
CA VAL A 49 -7.54 -0.93 -6.72
C VAL A 49 -7.82 -1.85 -7.93
N ASP A 50 -8.24 -3.07 -7.69
CA ASP A 50 -8.54 -4.09 -8.72
C ASP A 50 -9.66 -3.73 -9.71
N ASP A 51 -10.50 -2.75 -9.38
CA ASP A 51 -11.47 -2.15 -10.31
C ASP A 51 -10.93 -0.93 -11.10
N GLY A 52 -9.64 -0.63 -10.96
CA GLY A 52 -8.93 0.43 -11.68
C GLY A 52 -9.01 1.81 -11.04
N ARG A 53 -9.76 2.00 -9.95
CA ARG A 53 -9.79 3.30 -9.26
C ARG A 53 -8.50 3.58 -8.52
N VAL A 54 -8.14 4.86 -8.41
CA VAL A 54 -7.03 5.32 -7.56
C VAL A 54 -7.60 5.91 -6.28
N ILE A 55 -7.07 5.46 -5.14
CA ILE A 55 -7.39 5.98 -3.81
C ILE A 55 -6.13 6.54 -3.15
N SER A 56 -6.28 7.48 -2.23
CA SER A 56 -5.16 8.13 -1.57
C SER A 56 -5.45 8.43 -0.10
N GLY A 57 -4.38 8.75 0.63
CA GLY A 57 -4.45 9.05 2.06
C GLY A 57 -3.26 9.86 2.52
N CYS A 58 -3.40 10.53 3.66
CA CYS A 58 -2.32 11.27 4.32
C CYS A 58 -2.36 11.01 5.83
N ASN A 59 -1.23 11.23 6.51
CA ASN A 59 -1.17 11.02 7.95
C ASN A 59 -1.90 12.14 8.72
N VAL A 60 -2.54 11.73 9.82
CA VAL A 60 -3.27 12.61 10.72
C VAL A 60 -2.81 12.32 12.14
N GLU A 61 -2.10 13.28 12.71
CA GLU A 61 -1.57 13.18 14.05
C GLU A 61 -2.61 13.53 15.12
N ASN A 62 -2.29 13.15 16.36
CA ASN A 62 -3.08 13.47 17.53
C ASN A 62 -2.17 13.86 18.70
N ALA A 63 -2.67 14.70 19.61
CA ALA A 63 -1.96 15.10 20.83
C ALA A 63 -1.56 13.90 21.69
N SER A 64 -2.40 12.85 21.72
CA SER A 64 -2.01 11.55 22.25
C SER A 64 -1.37 10.73 21.12
N TYR A 65 -0.04 10.75 21.03
CA TYR A 65 0.71 10.32 19.84
C TYR A 65 0.40 8.89 19.39
N GLY A 66 0.01 8.00 20.30
CA GLY A 66 -0.39 6.62 19.97
C GLY A 66 -1.67 6.52 19.13
N LEU A 67 -2.43 7.61 19.00
CA LEU A 67 -3.64 7.69 18.18
C LEU A 67 -3.36 8.18 16.75
N THR A 68 -2.11 8.48 16.41
CA THR A 68 -1.73 8.93 15.07
C THR A 68 -2.10 7.87 14.01
N LEU A 69 -2.84 8.33 13.01
CA LEU A 69 -3.20 7.54 11.84
C LEU A 69 -2.14 7.77 10.76
N CYS A 70 -1.49 6.70 10.32
CA CYS A 70 -0.60 6.76 9.17
C CYS A 70 -1.41 6.99 7.88
N ALA A 71 -0.74 7.44 6.82
CA ALA A 71 -1.37 7.73 5.54
C ALA A 71 -2.06 6.48 4.93
N GLU A 72 -1.46 5.31 5.11
CA GLU A 72 -1.98 4.01 4.72
C GLU A 72 -3.30 3.66 5.44
N CYS A 73 -3.48 4.10 6.69
CA CYS A 73 -4.73 3.90 7.43
C CYS A 73 -5.89 4.71 6.80
N ALA A 74 -5.61 5.95 6.41
CA ALA A 74 -6.58 6.78 5.70
C ALA A 74 -6.91 6.18 4.32
N LEU A 75 -5.91 5.67 3.60
CA LEU A 75 -6.11 5.00 2.31
C LEU A 75 -6.98 3.75 2.44
N VAL A 76 -6.75 2.87 3.42
CA VAL A 76 -7.60 1.69 3.63
C VAL A 76 -9.01 2.06 4.08
N SER A 77 -9.15 3.12 4.87
CA SER A 77 -10.49 3.67 5.18
C SER A 77 -11.18 4.11 3.89
N SER A 78 -10.47 4.81 3.01
CA SER A 78 -10.97 5.22 1.68
C SER A 78 -11.32 4.02 0.81
N LEU A 79 -10.53 2.93 0.82
CA LEU A 79 -10.82 1.71 0.07
C LEU A 79 -12.23 1.21 0.37
N HIS A 80 -12.57 1.07 1.65
CA HIS A 80 -13.88 0.57 2.08
C HIS A 80 -15.01 1.58 1.88
N MET A 81 -14.77 2.87 2.14
CA MET A 81 -15.80 3.90 1.90
C MET A 81 -16.14 4.08 0.42
N THR A 82 -15.24 3.69 -0.48
CA THR A 82 -15.41 3.81 -1.95
C THR A 82 -15.81 2.50 -2.63
N GLY A 83 -16.21 1.47 -1.88
CA GLY A 83 -16.77 0.23 -2.42
C GLY A 83 -15.99 -1.06 -2.14
N GLY A 84 -14.85 -0.99 -1.44
CA GLY A 84 -14.03 -2.16 -1.14
C GLY A 84 -13.31 -2.73 -2.38
N GLY A 85 -12.62 -3.86 -2.25
CA GLY A 85 -11.79 -4.41 -3.33
C GLY A 85 -10.40 -4.76 -2.83
N ARG A 86 -9.47 -4.97 -3.76
CA ARG A 86 -8.08 -5.34 -3.47
C ARG A 86 -7.08 -4.34 -4.03
N LEU A 87 -6.03 -4.05 -3.28
CA LEU A 87 -4.95 -3.15 -3.70
C LEU A 87 -4.00 -3.88 -4.66
N VAL A 88 -3.74 -3.28 -5.82
CA VAL A 88 -2.89 -3.85 -6.88
C VAL A 88 -1.51 -3.20 -6.90
N ALA A 89 -1.46 -1.87 -6.74
CA ALA A 89 -0.22 -1.10 -6.71
C ALA A 89 -0.27 -0.05 -5.61
N PHE A 90 0.86 0.28 -4.99
CA PHE A 90 0.93 1.26 -3.90
C PHE A 90 2.24 2.06 -3.92
N THR A 91 2.15 3.37 -3.70
CA THR A 91 3.29 4.24 -3.44
C THR A 91 3.07 5.08 -2.18
N CYS A 92 4.16 5.44 -1.51
CA CYS A 92 4.20 6.24 -0.29
C CYS A 92 5.33 7.25 -0.42
N VAL A 93 5.04 8.52 -0.10
CA VAL A 93 5.98 9.62 -0.22
C VAL A 93 6.10 10.41 1.08
N ASP A 94 7.31 10.92 1.34
CA ASP A 94 7.59 11.86 2.41
C ASP A 94 7.42 13.33 1.97
N GLY A 95 7.57 14.26 2.92
CA GLY A 95 7.50 15.72 2.69
C GLY A 95 8.49 16.30 1.67
N LYS A 96 9.46 15.53 1.18
CA LYS A 96 10.40 15.92 0.12
C LYS A 96 10.08 15.25 -1.22
N GLY A 97 9.00 14.46 -1.26
CA GLY A 97 8.58 13.68 -2.42
C GLY A 97 9.41 12.41 -2.65
N GLY A 98 10.25 12.02 -1.69
CA GLY A 98 11.01 10.78 -1.77
C GLY A 98 10.13 9.58 -1.43
N ALA A 99 10.40 8.43 -2.05
CA ALA A 99 9.74 7.18 -1.69
C ALA A 99 10.00 6.84 -0.21
N LEU A 100 8.96 6.42 0.50
CA LEU A 100 8.99 6.11 1.93
C LEU A 100 8.46 4.70 2.16
N MET A 101 9.12 3.93 3.04
CA MET A 101 8.64 2.60 3.39
C MET A 101 7.47 2.65 4.37
N PRO A 102 6.40 1.86 4.16
CA PRO A 102 5.35 1.72 5.15
C PRO A 102 5.91 1.12 6.45
N CYS A 103 5.43 1.63 7.59
CA CYS A 103 5.82 1.12 8.90
C CYS A 103 5.25 -0.29 9.14
N GLY A 104 5.74 -1.01 10.14
CA GLY A 104 5.33 -2.40 10.39
C GLY A 104 3.80 -2.58 10.52
N ARG A 105 3.13 -1.65 11.22
CA ARG A 105 1.66 -1.62 11.33
C ARG A 105 0.99 -1.52 9.96
N CYS A 106 1.49 -0.62 9.10
CA CYS A 106 0.90 -0.36 7.80
C CYS A 106 1.19 -1.49 6.81
N ARG A 107 2.33 -2.17 6.90
CA ARG A 107 2.59 -3.38 6.10
C ARG A 107 1.53 -4.45 6.34
N GLN A 108 1.19 -4.69 7.60
CA GLN A 108 0.16 -5.65 7.97
C GLN A 108 -1.24 -5.23 7.46
N LEU A 109 -1.54 -3.93 7.56
CA LEU A 109 -2.78 -3.35 7.04
C LEU A 109 -2.89 -3.49 5.51
N LEU A 110 -1.82 -3.19 4.77
CA LEU A 110 -1.77 -3.35 3.32
C LEU A 110 -1.87 -4.83 2.92
N PHE A 111 -1.21 -5.73 3.64
CA PHE A 111 -1.26 -7.18 3.38
C PHE A 111 -2.70 -7.72 3.44
N GLU A 112 -3.47 -7.37 4.47
CA GLU A 112 -4.89 -7.75 4.62
C GLU A 112 -5.74 -7.42 3.38
N HIS A 113 -5.45 -6.28 2.75
CA HIS A 113 -6.22 -5.73 1.63
C HIS A 113 -5.55 -5.89 0.26
N SER A 114 -4.39 -6.55 0.20
CA SER A 114 -3.63 -6.74 -1.03
C SER A 114 -4.29 -7.74 -1.98
N ALA A 115 -4.19 -7.47 -3.28
CA ALA A 115 -4.34 -8.50 -4.29
C ALA A 115 -3.12 -9.43 -4.25
N PRO A 116 -3.24 -10.72 -4.63
CA PRO A 116 -2.07 -11.57 -4.85
C PRO A 116 -1.08 -10.89 -5.79
N GLY A 117 0.18 -10.79 -5.37
CA GLY A 117 1.23 -10.14 -6.17
C GLY A 117 1.20 -8.61 -6.19
N MET A 118 0.43 -7.96 -5.31
CA MET A 118 0.41 -6.50 -5.16
C MET A 118 1.83 -5.91 -5.15
N LEU A 119 2.06 -4.88 -5.95
CA LEU A 119 3.35 -4.21 -6.11
C LEU A 119 3.42 -2.93 -5.29
N LEU A 120 4.59 -2.68 -4.68
CA LEU A 120 4.89 -1.50 -3.89
C LEU A 120 6.12 -0.81 -4.48
N GLU A 121 6.02 0.51 -4.65
CA GLU A 121 7.19 1.35 -4.87
C GLU A 121 7.96 1.49 -3.55
N THR A 122 9.14 0.87 -3.48
CA THR A 122 10.00 0.90 -2.29
C THR A 122 11.28 1.69 -2.54
N VAL A 123 11.98 2.04 -1.45
CA VAL A 123 13.33 2.63 -1.52
C VAL A 123 14.38 1.71 -2.17
N SER A 124 14.07 0.42 -2.37
CA SER A 124 14.93 -0.58 -3.01
C SER A 124 14.43 -1.01 -4.39
N GLY A 125 13.54 -0.21 -5.00
CA GLY A 125 12.85 -0.50 -6.26
C GLY A 125 11.47 -1.14 -6.04
N ILE A 126 10.86 -1.64 -7.10
CA ILE A 126 9.54 -2.28 -6.98
C ILE A 126 9.68 -3.63 -6.26
N ARG A 127 8.80 -3.90 -5.30
CA ARG A 127 8.72 -5.16 -4.55
C ARG A 127 7.27 -5.59 -4.40
N THR A 128 7.06 -6.89 -4.22
CA THR A 128 5.76 -7.44 -3.83
C THR A 128 5.46 -7.19 -2.36
N ILE A 129 4.18 -7.27 -2.01
CA ILE A 129 3.76 -7.23 -0.60
C ILE A 129 4.38 -8.36 0.22
N ASP A 130 4.53 -9.56 -0.34
CA ASP A 130 5.12 -10.71 0.35
C ASP A 130 6.63 -10.51 0.61
N GLU A 131 7.35 -9.77 -0.25
CA GLU A 131 8.75 -9.36 0.03
C GLU A 131 8.84 -8.25 1.09
N VAL A 132 7.83 -7.40 1.21
CA VAL A 132 7.80 -6.28 2.17
C VAL A 132 7.42 -6.75 3.58
N ILE A 133 6.60 -7.80 3.69
CA ILE A 133 6.23 -8.44 4.95
C ILE A 133 6.23 -9.97 4.79
N PRO A 134 7.41 -10.61 4.80
CA PRO A 134 7.52 -12.06 4.67
C PRO A 134 6.85 -12.76 5.84
N ASP A 135 6.30 -13.95 5.57
CA ASP A 135 5.63 -14.82 6.55
C ASP A 135 4.54 -14.08 7.35
N ALA A 136 3.83 -13.16 6.70
CA ALA A 136 2.79 -12.36 7.33
C ALA A 136 1.64 -13.24 7.86
N PHE A 137 1.21 -12.92 9.08
CA PHE A 137 -0.08 -13.40 9.59
C PHE A 137 -1.22 -12.72 8.82
N GLY A 138 -2.32 -13.40 8.56
CA GLY A 138 -3.50 -12.76 7.97
C GLY A 138 -4.60 -13.73 7.56
N PRO A 139 -5.47 -13.33 6.61
CA PRO A 139 -6.64 -14.11 6.22
C PRO A 139 -6.28 -15.52 5.73
N ARG A 140 -5.16 -15.63 5.00
CA ARG A 140 -4.61 -16.91 4.52
C ARG A 140 -4.30 -17.87 5.68
N THR A 141 -3.63 -17.38 6.73
CA THR A 141 -3.34 -18.19 7.94
C THR A 141 -4.61 -18.60 8.68
N LEU A 142 -5.61 -17.71 8.73
CA LEU A 142 -6.90 -18.00 9.38
C LEU A 142 -7.72 -19.03 8.60
N GLU A 143 -7.62 -19.05 7.27
CA GLU A 143 -8.22 -20.06 6.41
C GLU A 143 -7.57 -21.43 6.64
N GLU A 144 -6.23 -21.51 6.61
CA GLU A 144 -5.47 -22.73 6.90
C GLU A 144 -5.82 -23.32 8.27
N TYR A 145 -5.94 -22.49 9.31
CA TYR A 145 -6.33 -22.96 10.65
C TYR A 145 -7.74 -23.56 10.71
N ARG A 146 -8.63 -23.18 9.78
CA ARG A 146 -10.01 -23.67 9.73
C ARG A 146 -10.17 -24.96 8.92
N GLU A 147 -9.15 -25.36 8.14
CA GLU A 147 -9.17 -26.64 7.43
C GLU A 147 -9.02 -27.81 8.43
N PRO A 148 -9.89 -28.83 8.37
CA PRO A 148 -9.96 -29.92 9.36
C PRO A 148 -8.82 -30.96 9.26
#